data_AF-A0A7S1KZ16-F1
#
_entry.id   AF-A0A7S1KZ16-F1
#
_cell.length_a   1.000
_cell.length_b   1.000
_cell.length_c   1.000
_cell.angle_alpha   90.00
_cell.angle_beta   90.00
_cell.angle_gamma   90.00
#
_symmetry.space_group_name_H-M   'P 1'
#
loop_
_entity.id
_entity.type
_entity.pdbx_description
1 polymer ?
#
loop_
_entity_poly.entity_id
_entity_poly.type
_entity_poly.pdbx_seq_one_letter_code
_entity_poly.pdbx_strand_id
1 'polypeptide(L)'
;RMLWLGPLQLLLACICGAGKDVSSTTACTGAASCSSRPKGSTIQAVMQEIDAPGQKEERLQMLQVKGAIARSHSSPDVPSRRLEKVSPITWVHVPKCGSSFLNTIIHLPGVCPNYTDDVVIDRDHYGPAFLDAFKISHDLARDCPGLSYSSLGHEGVETPPWRSWKKDQGHLMIMLRNPEQRLLSAYKDMV
;
A
#
# COMPACT_ATOMS: atom_id res chain seq x y z
N ARG A 1 37.72 -29.38 -4.26
CA ARG A 1 36.87 -30.32 -3.48
C ARG A 1 37.15 -30.10 -2.00
N MET A 2 36.29 -29.36 -1.30
CA MET A 2 36.09 -29.41 0.15
C MET A 2 34.69 -28.84 0.38
N LEU A 3 33.76 -29.73 0.71
CA LEU A 3 32.37 -29.41 1.03
C LEU A 3 32.32 -29.13 2.53
N TRP A 4 31.88 -27.93 2.90
CA TRP A 4 31.64 -27.53 4.28
C TRP A 4 30.14 -27.72 4.54
N LEU A 5 29.80 -28.74 5.32
CA LEU A 5 28.44 -29.02 5.79
C LEU A 5 28.29 -28.37 7.17
N GLY A 6 27.51 -27.29 7.24
CA GLY A 6 27.11 -26.66 8.51
C GLY A 6 25.99 -27.45 9.21
N PRO A 7 25.82 -27.27 10.53
CA PRO A 7 24.90 -28.06 11.34
C PRO A 7 23.44 -27.68 11.09
N LEU A 8 22.64 -28.69 10.76
CA LEU A 8 21.18 -28.68 10.74
C LEU A 8 20.67 -28.50 12.18
N GLN A 9 20.19 -27.30 12.53
CA GLN A 9 19.47 -27.09 13.78
C GLN A 9 17.99 -27.41 13.56
N LEU A 10 17.58 -28.55 14.11
CA LEU A 10 16.23 -29.07 14.16
C LEU A 10 15.35 -28.10 14.99
N LEU A 11 14.50 -27.32 14.33
CA LEU A 11 13.42 -26.59 14.98
C LEU A 11 12.23 -27.56 15.12
N LEU A 12 12.08 -28.12 16.33
CA LEU A 12 10.86 -28.81 16.75
C LEU A 12 9.75 -27.76 16.89
N ALA A 13 8.90 -27.63 15.87
CA ALA A 13 7.67 -26.86 15.99
C ALA A 13 6.61 -27.72 16.71
N CYS A 14 6.13 -27.23 17.85
CA CYS A 14 4.95 -27.78 18.54
C CYS A 14 3.72 -27.66 17.64
N ILE A 15 3.19 -28.79 17.20
CA ILE A 15 1.88 -28.90 16.56
C ILE A 15 0.84 -28.86 17.68
N CYS A 16 0.18 -27.72 17.89
CA CYS A 16 -1.07 -27.68 18.65
C CYS A 16 -2.21 -28.11 17.73
N GLY A 17 -2.76 -29.28 17.99
CA GLY A 17 -3.92 -29.82 17.30
C GLY A 17 -5.18 -28.99 17.58
N ALA A 18 -5.93 -28.69 16.52
CA ALA A 18 -7.28 -28.16 16.62
C ALA A 18 -8.25 -29.33 16.84
N GLY A 19 -8.64 -29.56 18.09
CA GLY A 19 -9.84 -30.30 18.43
C GLY A 19 -11.07 -29.41 18.27
N LYS A 20 -12.03 -29.86 17.46
CA LYS A 20 -13.41 -29.37 17.48
C LYS A 20 -14.09 -30.01 18.70
N ASP A 21 -14.81 -29.21 19.49
CA ASP A 21 -16.06 -29.50 20.24
C ASP A 21 -16.30 -28.31 21.20
N VAL A 22 -17.34 -27.50 20.97
CA VAL A 22 -18.71 -27.56 21.55
C VAL A 22 -18.75 -27.40 23.08
N SER A 23 -19.33 -26.26 23.49
CA SER A 23 -19.96 -25.95 24.79
C SER A 23 -19.26 -26.36 26.08
N SER A 24 -18.61 -25.40 26.74
CA SER A 24 -18.66 -25.29 28.21
C SER A 24 -18.19 -23.92 28.67
N THR A 25 -19.11 -23.13 29.23
CA THR A 25 -18.81 -21.98 30.09
C THR A 25 -18.19 -22.50 31.39
N THR A 26 -16.86 -22.50 31.49
CA THR A 26 -16.15 -22.72 32.75
C THR A 26 -15.15 -21.59 32.96
N ALA A 27 -15.32 -20.88 34.09
CA ALA A 27 -14.49 -19.78 34.53
C ALA A 27 -13.07 -20.27 34.87
N CYS A 28 -12.07 -19.74 34.18
CA CYS A 28 -10.66 -19.94 34.51
C CYS A 28 -10.22 -18.94 35.60
N THR A 29 -10.42 -19.28 36.86
CA THR A 29 -9.67 -18.71 37.99
C THR A 29 -8.36 -19.48 38.12
N GLY A 30 -7.32 -19.04 37.41
CA GLY A 30 -5.98 -19.62 37.46
C GLY A 30 -4.92 -18.53 37.48
N ALA A 31 -4.50 -18.13 38.68
CA ALA A 31 -3.40 -17.21 38.91
C ALA A 31 -2.07 -17.86 38.50
N ALA A 32 -1.63 -17.61 37.26
CA ALA A 32 -0.28 -17.91 36.83
C ALA A 32 0.66 -16.78 37.30
N SER A 33 1.58 -17.14 38.19
CA SER A 33 2.68 -16.32 38.69
C SER A 33 3.52 -15.76 37.53
N CYS A 34 3.31 -14.49 37.18
CA CYS A 34 4.21 -13.75 36.29
C CYS A 34 5.58 -13.57 36.96
N SER A 35 6.54 -14.33 36.45
CA SER A 35 7.96 -14.21 36.77
C SER A 35 8.45 -12.76 36.60
N SER A 36 9.16 -12.31 37.62
CA SER A 36 9.67 -10.96 37.82
C SER A 36 10.48 -10.42 36.63
N ARG A 37 10.08 -9.24 36.15
CA ARG A 37 10.83 -8.37 35.23
C ARG A 37 12.28 -8.17 35.72
N PRO A 38 13.31 -8.44 34.91
CA PRO A 38 14.64 -7.89 35.17
C PRO A 38 14.57 -6.37 35.05
N LYS A 39 14.78 -5.69 36.17
CA LYS A 39 15.01 -4.24 36.21
C LYS A 39 16.50 -3.99 35.98
N GLY A 40 16.79 -3.22 34.93
CA GLY A 40 18.04 -2.47 34.82
C GLY A 40 19.01 -2.99 33.76
N SER A 41 19.68 -2.02 33.11
CA SER A 41 20.82 -2.19 32.20
C SER A 41 20.42 -2.72 30.80
N THR A 42 20.37 -1.97 29.70
CA THR A 42 21.17 -0.82 29.25
C THR A 42 20.43 -0.14 28.08
N ILE A 43 19.76 1.00 28.28
CA ILE A 43 19.25 1.83 27.16
C ILE A 43 20.42 2.50 26.41
N GLN A 44 21.63 2.54 27.00
CA GLN A 44 22.82 3.12 26.39
C GLN A 44 23.50 2.24 25.31
N ALA A 45 23.14 0.97 25.14
CA ALA A 45 23.81 0.08 24.19
C ALA A 45 23.17 0.06 22.79
N VAL A 46 21.98 0.66 22.61
CA VAL A 46 21.28 0.70 21.31
C VAL A 46 21.49 2.03 20.57
N MET A 47 22.22 2.98 21.14
CA MET A 47 22.51 4.28 20.52
C MET A 47 23.89 4.38 19.83
N GLN A 48 24.71 3.32 19.83
CA GLN A 48 26.08 3.38 19.28
C GLN A 48 26.29 2.66 17.94
N GLU A 49 25.23 2.22 17.27
CA GLU A 49 25.33 1.53 15.97
C GLU A 49 24.55 2.22 14.84
N ILE A 50 24.58 3.56 14.82
CA ILE A 50 24.02 4.37 13.71
C ILE A 50 24.98 5.52 13.33
N ASP A 51 26.23 5.19 13.05
CA ASP A 51 27.15 6.12 12.37
C ASP A 51 27.92 5.38 11.26
N ALA A 52 27.19 4.61 10.45
CA ALA A 52 27.71 4.20 9.15
C ALA A 52 27.86 5.48 8.28
N PRO A 53 29.06 5.79 7.75
CA PRO A 53 29.37 7.08 7.11
C PRO A 53 28.58 7.39 5.82
N GLY A 54 27.62 6.56 5.40
CA GLY A 54 26.75 6.79 4.25
C GLY A 54 25.36 7.37 4.55
N GLN A 55 24.84 7.28 5.79
CA GLN A 55 23.42 7.63 6.06
C GLN A 55 23.14 9.13 6.32
N LYS A 56 24.18 9.93 6.62
CA LYS A 56 23.98 11.37 6.88
C LYS A 56 23.63 12.14 5.61
N GLU A 57 24.20 11.77 4.47
CA GLU A 57 23.98 12.43 3.19
C GLU A 57 22.56 12.17 2.66
N GLU A 58 22.08 10.92 2.74
CA GLU A 58 20.69 10.58 2.38
C GLU A 58 19.66 11.30 3.25
N ARG A 59 19.92 11.45 4.55
CA ARG A 59 19.05 12.23 5.44
C ARG A 59 19.02 13.71 5.07
N LEU A 60 20.15 14.30 4.69
CA LEU A 60 20.21 15.68 4.24
C LEU A 60 19.45 15.89 2.92
N GLN A 61 19.58 14.97 1.97
CA GLN A 61 18.81 15.01 0.72
C GLN A 61 17.30 14.88 0.98
N MET A 62 16.89 13.98 1.88
CA MET A 62 15.48 13.84 2.26
C MET A 62 14.92 15.07 2.98
N LEU A 63 15.71 15.75 3.83
CA LEU A 63 15.33 17.00 4.49
C LEU A 63 15.13 18.14 3.49
N GLN A 64 15.98 18.22 2.46
CA GLN A 64 15.85 19.22 1.39
C GLN A 64 14.56 19.00 0.56
N VAL A 65 14.20 17.75 0.28
CA VAL A 65 12.93 17.41 -0.41
C VAL A 65 11.71 17.82 0.42
N LYS A 66 11.70 17.57 1.73
CA LYS A 66 10.62 18.02 2.63
C LYS A 66 10.42 19.54 2.60
N GLY A 67 11.52 20.29 2.64
CA GLY A 67 11.47 21.77 2.57
C GLY A 67 11.02 22.31 1.21
N ALA A 68 11.24 21.58 0.12
CA ALA A 68 10.75 21.95 -1.21
C ALA A 68 9.24 21.68 -1.37
N ILE A 69 8.76 20.54 -0.88
CA ILE A 69 7.33 20.20 -0.88
C ILE A 69 6.56 21.23 -0.05
N ALA A 70 6.98 21.51 1.19
CA ALA A 70 6.33 22.47 2.08
C ALA A 70 6.21 23.89 1.47
N ARG A 71 7.21 24.33 0.69
CA ARG A 71 7.18 25.64 0.02
C ARG A 71 6.27 25.70 -1.21
N SER A 72 5.95 24.56 -1.82
CA SER A 72 5.04 24.49 -2.97
C SER A 72 3.55 24.58 -2.59
N HIS A 73 3.23 24.51 -1.29
CA HIS A 73 1.87 24.56 -0.76
C HIS A 73 1.43 25.95 -0.26
N SER A 74 2.25 27.00 -0.42
CA SER A 74 1.96 28.31 0.18
C SER A 74 0.88 29.13 -0.54
N SER A 75 0.36 28.69 -1.69
CA SER A 75 -0.81 29.29 -2.33
C SER A 75 -1.86 28.21 -2.61
N PRO A 76 -3.06 28.31 -2.01
CA PRO A 76 -4.14 27.33 -2.22
C PRO A 76 -4.59 27.23 -3.69
N ASP A 77 -4.30 28.22 -4.53
CA ASP A 77 -4.65 28.22 -5.95
C ASP A 77 -3.75 27.32 -6.81
N VAL A 78 -2.53 27.02 -6.35
CA VAL A 78 -1.53 26.35 -7.19
C VAL A 78 -1.80 24.85 -7.34
N PRO A 79 -2.17 24.08 -6.29
CA PRO A 79 -2.50 22.67 -6.43
C PRO A 79 -3.73 22.43 -7.32
N SER A 80 -4.79 23.21 -7.13
CA SER A 80 -6.04 23.06 -7.89
C SER A 80 -5.84 23.28 -9.39
N ARG A 81 -5.12 24.34 -9.78
CA ARG A 81 -4.79 24.61 -11.19
C ARG A 81 -3.93 23.53 -11.85
N ARG A 82 -3.07 22.85 -11.08
CA ARG A 82 -2.26 21.73 -11.61
C ARG A 82 -3.14 20.50 -11.82
N LEU A 83 -4.04 20.22 -10.88
CA LEU A 83 -4.98 19.11 -10.98
C LEU A 83 -5.92 19.30 -12.18
N GLU A 84 -6.46 20.49 -12.38
CA GLU A 84 -7.31 20.83 -13.54
C GLU A 84 -6.64 20.50 -14.88
N LYS A 85 -5.32 20.69 -14.99
CA LYS A 85 -4.57 20.40 -16.22
C LYS A 85 -4.34 18.91 -16.47
N VAL A 86 -4.30 18.09 -15.42
CA VAL A 86 -4.10 16.64 -15.52
C VAL A 86 -5.41 15.86 -15.44
N SER A 87 -6.53 16.54 -15.18
CA SER A 87 -7.86 15.96 -15.12
C SER A 87 -8.48 15.78 -16.52
N PRO A 88 -9.21 14.68 -16.80
CA PRO A 88 -9.38 13.51 -15.92
C PRO A 88 -8.10 12.67 -15.88
N ILE A 89 -7.74 12.16 -14.71
CA ILE A 89 -6.60 11.26 -14.54
C ILE A 89 -6.95 9.90 -15.15
N THR A 90 -6.10 9.40 -16.05
CA THR A 90 -6.20 8.03 -16.57
C THR A 90 -5.19 7.15 -15.87
N TRP A 91 -5.65 6.40 -14.87
CA TRP A 91 -4.79 5.47 -14.14
C TRP A 91 -4.54 4.18 -14.94
N VAL A 92 -3.28 3.77 -15.05
CA VAL A 92 -2.88 2.48 -15.63
C VAL A 92 -2.63 1.52 -14.48
N HIS A 93 -3.59 0.65 -14.21
CA HIS A 93 -3.52 -0.28 -13.11
C HIS A 93 -2.60 -1.47 -13.44
N VAL A 94 -1.41 -1.46 -12.85
CA VAL A 94 -0.49 -2.59 -12.88
C VAL A 94 -0.83 -3.54 -11.72
N PRO A 95 -1.04 -4.85 -11.99
CA PRO A 95 -1.34 -5.82 -10.95
C PRO A 95 -0.39 -5.71 -9.75
N LYS A 96 -0.96 -5.68 -8.55
CA LYS A 96 -0.23 -5.65 -7.26
C LYS A 96 0.63 -4.42 -7.02
N CYS A 97 0.40 -3.35 -7.77
CA CYS A 97 1.17 -2.12 -7.66
C CYS A 97 0.27 -0.88 -7.54
N GLY A 98 -0.93 -0.97 -6.96
CA GLY A 98 -1.88 0.10 -7.26
C GLY A 98 -3.14 0.35 -6.44
N SER A 99 -3.72 -0.61 -5.71
CA SER A 99 -5.00 -0.34 -5.04
C SER A 99 -4.92 0.74 -3.96
N SER A 100 -3.83 0.78 -3.19
CA SER A 100 -3.56 1.87 -2.24
C SER A 100 -3.33 3.21 -2.95
N PHE A 101 -2.73 3.20 -4.14
CA PHE A 101 -2.53 4.41 -4.94
C PHE A 101 -3.85 4.96 -5.49
N LEU A 102 -4.78 4.08 -5.89
CA LEU A 102 -6.12 4.49 -6.27
C LEU A 102 -6.84 5.17 -5.10
N ASN A 103 -6.72 4.65 -3.87
CA ASN A 103 -7.24 5.32 -2.68
C ASN A 103 -6.66 6.73 -2.52
N THR A 104 -5.37 6.94 -2.81
CA THR A 104 -4.80 8.30 -2.82
C THR A 104 -5.44 9.17 -3.89
N ILE A 105 -5.67 8.65 -5.10
CA ILE A 105 -6.26 9.41 -6.22
C ILE A 105 -7.71 9.82 -5.95
N ILE A 106 -8.57 8.92 -5.46
CA ILE A 106 -9.98 9.24 -5.22
C ILE A 106 -10.14 10.31 -4.14
N HIS A 107 -9.21 10.36 -3.19
CA HIS A 107 -9.16 11.34 -2.10
C HIS A 107 -8.41 12.62 -2.48
N LEU A 108 -7.94 12.77 -3.72
CA LEU A 108 -7.40 14.06 -4.19
C LEU A 108 -8.54 15.08 -4.32
N PRO A 109 -8.41 16.28 -3.70
CA PRO A 109 -9.44 17.30 -3.78
C PRO A 109 -9.78 17.67 -5.22
N GLY A 110 -11.04 17.47 -5.62
CA GLY A 110 -11.53 17.77 -6.97
C GLY A 110 -11.56 16.57 -7.94
N VAL A 111 -10.97 15.41 -7.58
CA VAL A 111 -11.07 14.20 -8.40
C VAL A 111 -12.42 13.50 -8.22
N CYS A 112 -12.78 13.20 -6.97
CA CYS A 112 -14.06 12.60 -6.59
C CYS A 112 -14.79 13.46 -5.54
N PRO A 113 -15.42 14.58 -5.93
CA PRO A 113 -16.03 15.50 -4.97
C PRO A 113 -17.25 14.93 -4.23
N ASN A 114 -17.85 13.86 -4.74
CA ASN A 114 -19.03 13.23 -4.13
C ASN A 114 -18.68 12.11 -3.14
N TYR A 115 -17.41 11.74 -3.04
CA TYR A 115 -16.99 10.73 -2.08
C TYR A 115 -16.62 11.36 -0.75
N THR A 116 -17.03 10.65 0.31
CA THR A 116 -16.68 10.97 1.68
C THR A 116 -15.32 10.36 2.03
N ASP A 117 -14.62 10.95 3.01
CA ASP A 117 -13.26 10.55 3.41
C ASP A 117 -13.16 9.10 3.93
N ASP A 118 -14.30 8.49 4.28
CA ASP A 118 -14.41 7.11 4.76
C ASP A 118 -14.48 6.07 3.63
N VAL A 119 -14.57 6.48 2.36
CA VAL A 119 -14.54 5.55 1.23
C VAL A 119 -13.14 4.97 1.10
N VAL A 120 -12.98 3.69 1.45
CA VAL A 120 -11.72 2.94 1.30
C VAL A 120 -11.90 1.76 0.36
N ILE A 121 -11.14 1.74 -0.73
CA ILE A 121 -11.12 0.68 -1.73
C ILE A 121 -10.16 -0.41 -1.27
N ASP A 122 -10.69 -1.42 -0.57
CA ASP A 122 -9.95 -2.59 -0.15
C ASP A 122 -10.81 -3.86 -0.13
N ARG A 123 -10.15 -4.98 0.21
CA ARG A 123 -10.78 -6.29 0.29
C ARG A 123 -11.80 -6.41 1.43
N ASP A 124 -11.63 -5.68 2.51
CA ASP A 124 -12.48 -5.82 3.71
C ASP A 124 -13.85 -5.16 3.46
N HIS A 125 -13.88 -4.07 2.69
CA HIS A 125 -15.10 -3.34 2.33
C HIS A 125 -15.83 -3.93 1.11
N TYR A 126 -15.09 -4.40 0.09
CA TYR A 126 -15.67 -4.82 -1.19
C TYR A 126 -15.39 -6.27 -1.60
N GLY A 127 -14.72 -7.05 -0.75
CA GLY A 127 -14.44 -8.47 -0.97
C GLY A 127 -13.24 -8.78 -1.89
N PRO A 128 -13.08 -10.05 -2.33
CA PRO A 128 -11.89 -10.49 -3.07
C PRO A 128 -11.65 -9.74 -4.38
N ALA A 129 -12.72 -9.33 -5.07
CA ALA A 129 -12.69 -8.57 -6.32
C ALA A 129 -13.03 -7.08 -6.08
N PHE A 130 -12.45 -6.50 -5.04
CA PHE A 130 -12.84 -5.19 -4.53
C PHE A 130 -12.85 -4.05 -5.56
N LEU A 131 -11.95 -4.04 -6.55
CA LEU A 131 -11.95 -3.02 -7.61
C LEU A 131 -13.16 -3.14 -8.54
N ASP A 132 -13.52 -4.37 -8.91
CA ASP A 132 -14.70 -4.63 -9.76
C ASP A 132 -15.98 -4.34 -8.99
N ALA A 133 -16.04 -4.78 -7.73
CA ALA A 133 -17.16 -4.50 -6.84
C ALA A 133 -17.33 -2.99 -6.62
N PHE A 134 -16.24 -2.25 -6.41
CA PHE A 134 -16.26 -0.79 -6.32
C PHE A 134 -16.77 -0.13 -7.60
N LYS A 135 -16.29 -0.57 -8.77
CA LYS A 135 -16.75 -0.07 -10.09
C LYS A 135 -18.25 -0.31 -10.34
N ILE A 136 -18.78 -1.43 -9.85
CA ILE A 136 -20.20 -1.77 -9.99
C ILE A 136 -21.06 -1.00 -8.97
N SER A 137 -20.54 -0.76 -7.77
CA SER A 137 -21.27 -0.14 -6.68
C SER A 137 -21.37 1.38 -6.80
N HIS A 138 -20.49 2.01 -7.59
CA HIS A 138 -20.40 3.46 -7.71
C HIS A 138 -20.41 3.93 -9.17
N ASP A 139 -21.11 5.02 -9.43
CA ASP A 139 -21.11 5.68 -10.74
C ASP A 139 -19.92 6.64 -10.82
N LEU A 140 -18.76 6.12 -11.21
CA LEU A 140 -17.53 6.94 -11.28
C LEU A 140 -17.65 8.12 -12.25
N ALA A 141 -18.50 8.04 -13.27
CA ALA A 141 -18.69 9.16 -14.20
C ALA A 141 -19.39 10.33 -13.51
N ARG A 142 -20.33 10.03 -12.60
CA ARG A 142 -21.04 11.03 -11.79
C ARG A 142 -20.22 11.47 -10.57
N ASP A 143 -19.61 10.52 -9.88
CA ASP A 143 -19.05 10.73 -8.54
C ASP A 143 -17.55 11.08 -8.57
N CYS A 144 -16.87 10.73 -9.66
CA CYS A 144 -15.44 10.96 -9.90
C CYS A 144 -15.15 11.54 -11.29
N PRO A 145 -15.66 12.75 -11.64
CA PRO A 145 -15.42 13.35 -12.94
C PRO A 145 -13.93 13.61 -13.24
N GLY A 146 -13.08 13.68 -12.21
CA GLY A 146 -11.63 13.82 -12.38
C GLY A 146 -10.87 12.51 -12.58
N LEU A 147 -11.55 11.36 -12.65
CA LEU A 147 -10.97 10.04 -12.88
C LEU A 147 -11.62 9.37 -14.08
N SER A 148 -10.81 8.86 -15.02
CA SER A 148 -11.32 8.21 -16.23
C SER A 148 -11.88 6.80 -15.94
N TYR A 149 -13.14 6.54 -16.32
CA TYR A 149 -13.86 5.27 -16.05
C TYR A 149 -13.16 3.99 -16.57
N SER A 150 -12.38 4.10 -17.64
CA SER A 150 -11.65 2.96 -18.21
C SER A 150 -10.48 2.50 -17.34
N SER A 151 -10.13 3.25 -16.29
CA SER A 151 -8.84 3.15 -15.59
C SER A 151 -8.64 1.96 -14.62
N LEU A 152 -9.70 1.25 -14.24
CA LEU A 152 -9.63 0.33 -13.08
C LEU A 152 -9.20 -1.12 -13.41
N GLY A 153 -9.29 -1.53 -14.67
CA GLY A 153 -8.85 -2.86 -15.11
C GLY A 153 -7.34 -2.97 -15.30
N HIS A 154 -6.83 -4.21 -15.39
CA HIS A 154 -5.44 -4.51 -15.77
C HIS A 154 -5.18 -4.33 -17.28
N GLU A 155 -5.54 -3.15 -17.79
CA GLU A 155 -5.48 -2.84 -19.21
C GLU A 155 -4.21 -2.06 -19.56
N GLY A 156 -3.78 -2.20 -20.81
CA GLY A 156 -2.70 -1.38 -21.38
C GLY A 156 -3.17 0.06 -21.67
N VAL A 157 -2.25 0.87 -22.18
CA VAL A 157 -2.57 2.25 -22.61
C VAL A 157 -3.38 2.28 -23.92
N GLU A 158 -3.14 1.31 -24.80
CA GLU A 158 -3.90 1.14 -26.04
C GLU A 158 -4.93 0.03 -25.82
N THR A 159 -6.19 0.40 -25.57
CA THR A 159 -7.29 -0.56 -25.43
C THR A 159 -8.55 0.05 -26.05
N PRO A 160 -8.67 0.00 -27.39
CA PRO A 160 -9.83 0.53 -28.09
C PRO A 160 -11.12 -0.21 -27.68
N PRO A 161 -12.28 0.48 -27.66
CA PRO A 161 -12.48 1.90 -27.93
C PRO A 161 -12.25 2.81 -26.70
N TRP A 162 -11.94 2.23 -25.54
CA TRP A 162 -12.00 2.92 -24.26
C TRP A 162 -10.77 3.79 -23.96
N ARG A 163 -9.59 3.33 -24.38
CA ARG A 163 -8.31 4.03 -24.22
C ARG A 163 -7.54 4.11 -25.53
N SER A 164 -6.84 5.23 -25.70
CA SER A 164 -5.83 5.39 -26.74
C SER A 164 -4.79 6.39 -26.26
N TRP A 165 -3.53 6.20 -26.63
CA TRP A 165 -2.46 7.14 -26.29
C TRP A 165 -2.84 8.58 -26.64
N LYS A 166 -3.42 8.79 -27.82
CA LYS A 166 -3.80 10.11 -28.32
C LYS A 166 -4.85 10.80 -27.44
N LYS A 167 -5.76 10.03 -26.83
CA LYS A 167 -6.82 10.56 -25.96
C LYS A 167 -6.30 10.87 -24.56
N ASP A 168 -5.42 10.03 -24.03
CA ASP A 168 -4.98 10.07 -22.63
C ASP A 168 -3.60 10.76 -22.45
N GLN A 169 -3.00 11.29 -23.52
CA GLN A 169 -1.68 11.92 -23.47
C GLN A 169 -1.66 13.10 -22.48
N GLY A 170 -0.73 13.05 -21.52
CA GLY A 170 -0.62 14.07 -20.46
C GLY A 170 -1.49 13.80 -19.22
N HIS A 171 -2.36 12.80 -19.28
CA HIS A 171 -3.29 12.42 -18.21
C HIS A 171 -2.97 11.06 -17.58
N LEU A 172 -2.04 10.31 -18.17
CA LEU A 172 -1.68 8.97 -17.72
C LEU A 172 -0.89 9.00 -16.41
N MET A 173 -1.36 8.22 -15.43
CA MET A 173 -0.61 7.95 -14.19
C MET A 173 -0.44 6.45 -14.02
N ILE A 174 0.78 6.03 -13.67
CA ILE A 174 1.13 4.63 -13.42
C ILE A 174 2.03 4.55 -12.21
N MET A 175 1.81 3.51 -11.39
CA MET A 175 2.72 3.15 -10.31
C MET A 175 3.46 1.88 -10.71
N LEU A 176 4.78 2.00 -10.80
CA LEU A 176 5.67 0.90 -11.14
C LEU A 176 6.41 0.42 -9.89
N ARG A 177 6.58 -0.90 -9.77
CA ARG A 177 7.42 -1.53 -8.76
C ARG A 177 8.64 -2.14 -9.44
N ASN A 178 9.69 -2.37 -8.65
CA ASN A 178 10.82 -3.21 -9.08
C ASN A 178 10.28 -4.54 -9.66
N PRO A 179 10.72 -4.96 -10.86
CA PRO A 179 10.12 -6.07 -11.58
C PRO A 179 10.27 -7.42 -10.85
N GLU A 180 11.39 -7.67 -10.18
CA GLU A 180 11.60 -8.90 -9.41
C GLU A 180 10.59 -8.99 -8.26
N GLN A 181 10.35 -7.89 -7.55
CA GLN A 181 9.35 -7.82 -6.48
C GLN A 181 7.92 -8.02 -6.99
N ARG A 182 7.63 -7.61 -8.22
CA ARG A 182 6.32 -7.84 -8.85
C ARG A 182 6.09 -9.32 -9.13
N LEU A 183 7.10 -10.03 -9.64
CA LEU A 183 7.03 -11.47 -9.88
C LEU A 183 6.78 -12.24 -8.57
N LEU A 184 7.50 -11.90 -7.50
CA LEU A 184 7.31 -12.51 -6.18
C LEU A 184 5.90 -12.25 -5.63
N SER A 185 5.36 -11.05 -5.81
CA SER A 185 4.00 -10.74 -5.38
C SER A 185 2.95 -11.55 -6.15
N ALA A 186 3.13 -11.73 -7.46
CA ALA A 186 2.21 -12.50 -8.28
C ALA A 186 2.23 -13.99 -7.91
N TYR A 187 3.42 -14.55 -7.61
CA TYR A 187 3.55 -15.93 -7.15
C TYR A 187 2.76 -16.19 -5.86
N LYS A 188 2.80 -15.27 -4.90
CA LYS A 188 2.07 -15.40 -3.63
C LYS A 188 0.55 -15.37 -3.78
N ASP A 189 0.02 -14.76 -4.84
CA ASP A 189 -1.43 -14.69 -5.06
C ASP A 189 -2.02 -15.95 -5.70
N MET A 190 -1.17 -16.84 -6.23
CA MET A 190 -1.60 -18.11 -6.82
C MET A 190 -1.77 -19.24 -5.80
N VAL A 191 -1.44 -18.99 -4.53
CA VAL A 191 -1.48 -19.96 -3.41
C VAL A 191 -2.50 -19.50 -2.38
#